data_AF-A0A2G7SPQ5-F1
#
_entry.id   AF-A0A2G7SPQ5-F1
#
_cell.length_a   1.000
_cell.length_b   1.000
_cell.length_c   1.000
_cell.angle_alpha   90.00
_cell.angle_beta   90.00
_cell.angle_gamma   90.00
#
_symmetry.space_group_name_H-M   'P 1'
#
loop_
_entity.id
_entity.type
_entity.pdbx_description
1 polymer ?
#
loop_
_entity_poly.entity_id
_entity_poly.type
_entity_poly.pdbx_seq_one_letter_code
_entity_poly.pdbx_strand_id
1 'polypeptide(L)'
;ALGQALRGIASSALDVSDGLLGDLGHILEQSRVGASLDTRLITPLLDAGRHTPLAIDLLHQCTLSGGDDYELCFTAPADRRAAVQAAGRDTATRVTRIGCIEEQPGLRLIGPDGAAMAPRWTSFDHFAAA
;
A
#
# COMPACT_ATOMS: atom_id res chain seq x y z
N ALA A 1 17.01 6.30 3.42
CA ALA A 1 17.27 7.25 2.31
C ALA A 1 15.98 7.78 1.70
N LEU A 2 15.10 6.92 1.14
CA LEU A 2 13.86 7.36 0.48
C LEU A 2 12.97 8.23 1.38
N GLY A 3 12.70 7.81 2.63
CA GLY A 3 11.87 8.60 3.55
C GLY A 3 12.41 10.01 3.84
N GLN A 4 13.73 10.22 3.80
CA GLN A 4 14.32 11.55 3.91
C GLN A 4 14.14 12.35 2.62
N ALA A 5 14.32 11.72 1.46
CA ALA A 5 14.12 12.35 0.16
C ALA A 5 12.66 12.75 -0.12
N LEU A 6 11.69 12.10 0.53
CA LEU A 6 10.27 12.41 0.42
C LEU A 6 9.80 13.59 1.30
N ARG A 7 10.67 14.16 2.15
CA ARG A 7 10.31 15.30 3.00
C ARG A 7 9.96 16.52 2.14
N GLY A 8 8.80 17.12 2.39
CA GLY A 8 8.26 18.22 1.58
C GLY A 8 7.65 17.79 0.23
N ILE A 9 7.63 16.48 -0.06
CA ILE A 9 6.99 15.89 -1.24
C ILE A 9 5.76 15.08 -0.83
N ALA A 10 5.93 14.15 0.12
CA ALA A 10 4.85 13.33 0.65
C ALA A 10 3.98 14.13 1.64
N SER A 11 2.67 13.87 1.62
CA SER A 11 1.69 14.46 2.55
C SER A 11 1.52 13.65 3.82
N SER A 12 1.71 12.33 3.75
CA SER A 12 1.74 11.42 4.90
C SER A 12 2.61 10.21 4.56
N ALA A 13 3.16 9.54 5.57
CA ALA A 13 3.95 8.33 5.40
C ALA A 13 3.93 7.48 6.69
N LEU A 14 4.15 6.18 6.53
CA LEU A 14 4.36 5.20 7.59
C LEU A 14 5.14 4.00 7.04
N ASP A 15 5.69 3.19 7.93
CA ASP A 15 6.25 1.88 7.62
C ASP A 15 5.17 0.78 7.66
N VAL A 16 5.28 -0.19 6.75
CA VAL A 16 4.37 -1.34 6.69
C VAL A 16 4.96 -2.48 7.52
N SER A 17 4.37 -2.74 8.69
CA SER A 17 4.78 -3.82 9.60
C SER A 17 3.69 -4.87 9.79
N ASP A 18 2.42 -4.45 9.91
CA ASP A 18 1.29 -5.35 10.22
C ASP A 18 0.46 -5.66 8.96
N GLY A 19 0.92 -5.15 7.82
CA GLY A 19 0.37 -5.36 6.49
C GLY A 19 -0.28 -4.08 5.94
N LEU A 20 -0.18 -3.94 4.62
CA LEU A 20 -0.56 -2.72 3.90
C LEU A 20 -1.96 -2.18 4.25
N LEU A 21 -2.98 -3.05 4.38
CA LEU A 21 -4.35 -2.59 4.64
C LEU A 21 -4.51 -1.99 6.04
N GLY A 22 -3.97 -2.64 7.07
CA GLY A 22 -4.04 -2.16 8.44
C GLY A 22 -3.24 -0.88 8.61
N ASP A 23 -2.00 -0.90 8.13
CA ASP A 23 -1.11 0.24 8.29
C ASP A 23 -1.59 1.46 7.51
N LEU A 24 -1.96 1.32 6.23
CA LEU A 24 -2.59 2.42 5.48
C LEU A 24 -3.88 2.90 6.18
N GLY A 25 -4.63 1.99 6.81
CA GLY A 25 -5.79 2.32 7.62
C GLY A 25 -5.51 3.41 8.65
N HIS A 26 -4.36 3.39 9.31
CA HIS A 26 -3.95 4.43 10.27
C HIS A 26 -3.83 5.81 9.61
N ILE A 27 -3.25 5.90 8.40
CA ILE A 27 -3.21 7.17 7.64
C ILE A 27 -4.62 7.65 7.33
N LEU A 28 -5.50 6.76 6.86
CA LEU A 28 -6.84 7.11 6.43
C LEU A 28 -7.70 7.63 7.59
N GLU A 29 -7.64 6.94 8.73
CA GLU A 29 -8.36 7.33 9.94
C GLU A 29 -7.88 8.68 10.47
N GLN A 30 -6.57 8.84 10.66
CA GLN A 30 -6.00 10.07 11.22
C GLN A 30 -6.21 11.27 10.28
N SER A 31 -6.24 11.04 8.96
CA SER A 31 -6.46 12.06 7.95
C SER A 31 -7.94 12.31 7.62
N ARG A 32 -8.86 11.46 8.10
CA ARG A 32 -10.30 11.49 7.83
C ARG A 32 -10.65 11.42 6.34
N VAL A 33 -9.97 10.53 5.63
CA VAL A 33 -10.14 10.28 4.18
C VAL A 33 -10.27 8.78 3.93
N GLY A 34 -10.52 8.39 2.68
CA GLY A 34 -10.42 7.00 2.26
C GLY A 34 -9.41 6.80 1.14
N ALA A 35 -9.39 5.58 0.59
CA ALA A 35 -8.56 5.25 -0.56
C ALA A 35 -9.16 4.14 -1.41
N SER A 36 -8.80 4.15 -2.70
CA SER A 36 -8.95 3.00 -3.59
C SER A 36 -7.58 2.47 -4.02
N LEU A 37 -7.40 1.17 -3.89
CA LEU A 37 -6.17 0.45 -4.23
C LEU A 37 -6.43 -0.56 -5.35
N ASP A 38 -5.51 -0.63 -6.30
CA ASP A 38 -5.59 -1.57 -7.43
C ASP A 38 -4.71 -2.79 -7.15
N THR A 39 -5.33 -3.96 -6.97
CA THR A 39 -4.61 -5.20 -6.61
C THR A 39 -3.67 -5.67 -7.72
N ARG A 40 -3.90 -5.26 -8.98
CA ARG A 40 -2.99 -5.55 -10.10
C ARG A 40 -1.67 -4.81 -9.99
N LEU A 41 -1.63 -3.69 -9.26
CA LEU A 41 -0.43 -2.91 -9.02
C LEU A 41 0.31 -3.36 -7.76
N ILE A 42 -0.40 -3.99 -6.82
CA ILE A 42 0.12 -4.44 -5.52
C ILE A 42 0.70 -5.86 -5.61
N THR A 43 -0.03 -6.80 -6.20
CA THR A 43 0.40 -8.21 -6.29
C THR A 43 1.79 -8.41 -6.91
N PRO A 44 2.25 -7.61 -7.91
CA PRO A 44 3.60 -7.76 -8.47
C PRO A 44 4.73 -7.20 -7.60
N LEU A 45 4.41 -6.61 -6.44
CA LEU A 45 5.40 -6.12 -5.47
C LEU A 45 6.00 -7.26 -4.65
N LEU A 46 5.28 -8.36 -4.46
CA LEU A 46 5.82 -9.56 -3.84
C LEU A 46 6.79 -10.25 -4.80
N ASP A 47 8.08 -10.24 -4.46
CA ASP A 47 9.12 -10.83 -5.29
C ASP A 47 8.96 -12.35 -5.46
N ALA A 48 8.55 -13.04 -4.39
CA ALA A 48 8.31 -14.48 -4.41
C ALA A 48 7.26 -14.91 -5.46
N GLY A 49 6.24 -14.08 -5.69
CA GLY A 49 5.20 -14.32 -6.70
C GLY A 49 5.71 -14.24 -8.15
N ARG A 50 6.90 -13.68 -8.39
CA ARG A 50 7.55 -13.66 -9.71
C ARG A 50 8.25 -14.96 -10.04
N HIS A 51 8.74 -15.66 -9.01
CA HIS A 51 9.57 -16.85 -9.16
C HIS A 51 8.82 -18.16 -8.88
N THR A 52 7.72 -18.09 -8.12
CA THR A 52 6.89 -19.23 -7.77
C THR A 52 5.42 -18.91 -8.05
N PRO A 53 4.71 -19.74 -8.83
CA PRO A 53 3.27 -19.60 -8.98
C PRO A 53 2.58 -19.81 -7.62
N LEU A 54 1.95 -18.76 -7.11
CA LEU A 54 1.15 -18.81 -5.89
C LEU A 54 -0.33 -18.74 -6.24
N ALA A 55 -1.17 -19.37 -5.43
CA ALA A 55 -2.61 -19.19 -5.53
C ALA A 55 -2.96 -17.71 -5.33
N ILE A 56 -3.93 -17.21 -6.11
CA ILE A 56 -4.29 -15.77 -6.10
C ILE A 56 -4.69 -15.27 -4.70
N ASP A 57 -5.35 -16.11 -3.91
CA ASP A 57 -5.75 -15.78 -2.55
C ASP A 57 -4.55 -15.63 -1.61
N LEU A 58 -3.54 -16.48 -1.75
CA LEU A 58 -2.29 -16.37 -0.99
C LEU A 58 -1.49 -15.14 -1.44
N LEU A 59 -1.47 -14.84 -2.74
CA LEU A 59 -0.85 -13.60 -3.25
C LEU A 59 -1.47 -12.36 -2.62
N HIS A 60 -2.80 -12.27 -2.61
CA HIS A 60 -3.50 -11.16 -1.97
C HIS A 60 -3.27 -11.13 -0.47
N GLN A 61 -3.32 -12.28 0.22
CA GLN A 61 -3.06 -12.33 1.65
C GLN A 61 -1.66 -11.80 1.99
N CYS A 62 -0.61 -12.29 1.31
CA CYS A 62 0.76 -11.83 1.54
C CYS A 62 0.93 -10.34 1.24
N THR A 63 0.34 -9.84 0.15
CA THR A 63 0.60 -8.45 -0.31
C THR A 63 -0.30 -7.39 0.32
N LEU A 64 -1.44 -7.78 0.89
CA LEU A 64 -2.40 -6.86 1.48
C LEU A 64 -2.37 -6.87 3.01
N SER A 65 -2.22 -8.04 3.63
CA SER A 65 -2.36 -8.20 5.09
C SER A 65 -1.28 -9.08 5.72
N GLY A 66 -0.19 -9.34 5.01
CA GLY A 66 0.90 -10.18 5.53
C GLY A 66 1.60 -9.51 6.70
N GLY A 67 2.37 -8.46 6.40
CA GLY A 67 3.23 -7.80 7.37
C GLY A 67 4.69 -8.25 7.25
N ASP A 68 5.54 -7.73 8.15
CA ASP A 68 7.01 -7.86 8.14
C ASP A 68 7.67 -7.37 6.83
N ASP A 69 6.99 -6.52 6.06
CA ASP A 69 7.51 -5.94 4.82
C ASP A 69 8.59 -4.88 5.11
N TYR A 70 8.39 -4.07 6.15
CA TYR A 70 9.21 -2.90 6.51
C TYR A 70 9.44 -1.92 5.34
N GLU A 71 8.50 -1.91 4.40
CA GLU A 71 8.45 -0.98 3.27
C GLU A 71 7.80 0.35 3.67
N LEU A 72 8.02 1.40 2.88
CA LEU A 72 7.42 2.71 3.13
C LEU A 72 6.11 2.89 2.35
N CYS A 73 4.98 3.02 3.07
CA CYS A 73 3.71 3.45 2.51
C CYS A 73 3.55 4.97 2.69
N PHE A 74 3.18 5.69 1.63
CA PHE A 74 3.02 7.14 1.71
C PHE A 74 2.01 7.67 0.70
N THR A 75 1.52 8.89 0.96
CA THR A 75 0.64 9.64 0.05
C THR A 75 1.35 10.88 -0.47
N ALA A 76 1.01 11.31 -1.68
CA ALA A 76 1.50 12.56 -2.24
C ALA A 76 0.48 13.15 -3.22
N PRO A 77 0.41 14.48 -3.35
CA PRO A 77 -0.37 15.14 -4.40
C PRO A 77 0.02 14.67 -5.81
N ALA A 78 -0.94 14.60 -6.72
CA ALA A 78 -0.72 14.06 -8.07
C ALA A 78 0.30 14.88 -8.89
N ASP A 79 0.35 16.19 -8.68
CA ASP A 79 1.31 17.11 -9.31
C ASP A 79 2.75 16.91 -8.82
N ARG A 80 2.95 16.28 -7.65
CA ARG A 80 4.26 15.90 -7.11
C ARG A 80 4.81 14.58 -7.66
N ARG A 81 4.09 13.91 -8.57
CA ARG A 81 4.49 12.60 -9.12
C ARG A 81 5.91 12.58 -9.69
N ALA A 82 6.32 13.62 -10.41
CA ALA A 82 7.67 13.69 -10.98
C ALA A 82 8.75 13.76 -9.89
N ALA A 83 8.49 14.51 -8.81
CA ALA A 83 9.39 14.64 -7.67
C ALA A 83 9.50 13.32 -6.88
N VAL A 84 8.39 12.61 -6.67
CA VAL A 84 8.40 11.27 -6.06
C VAL A 84 9.25 10.29 -6.87
N GLN A 85 9.11 10.30 -8.20
CA GLN A 85 9.89 9.44 -9.08
C GLN A 85 11.38 9.82 -9.09
N ALA A 86 11.71 11.11 -8.97
CA ALA A 86 13.08 11.57 -8.81
C ALA A 86 13.68 11.08 -7.48
N ALA A 87 12.97 11.26 -6.36
CA ALA A 87 13.40 10.78 -5.05
C ALA A 87 13.70 9.26 -5.07
N GLY A 88 12.82 8.46 -5.68
CA GLY A 88 13.06 7.01 -5.83
C GLY A 88 14.32 6.68 -6.63
N ARG A 89 14.57 7.38 -7.74
CA ARG A 89 15.79 7.19 -8.53
C ARG A 89 17.05 7.59 -7.75
N ASP A 90 17.02 8.75 -7.11
CA ASP A 90 18.16 9.32 -6.39
C ASP A 90 18.57 8.45 -5.18
N THR A 91 17.61 7.73 -4.59
CA THR A 91 17.89 6.79 -3.49
C THR A 91 17.98 5.33 -3.93
N ALA A 92 17.95 5.06 -5.25
CA ALA A 92 17.91 3.72 -5.82
C ALA A 92 16.80 2.83 -5.21
N THR A 93 15.67 3.42 -4.85
CA THR A 93 14.52 2.73 -4.25
C THR A 93 13.35 2.78 -5.21
N ARG A 94 12.87 1.61 -5.64
CA ARG A 94 11.71 1.52 -6.53
C ARG A 94 10.47 2.04 -5.81
N VAL A 95 9.71 2.91 -6.47
CA VAL A 95 8.44 3.44 -5.97
C VAL A 95 7.32 3.07 -6.92
N THR A 96 6.26 2.45 -6.41
CA THR A 96 5.09 2.05 -7.18
C THR A 96 3.87 2.79 -6.68
N ARG A 97 3.14 3.46 -7.58
CA ARG A 97 1.80 4.00 -7.26
C ARG A 97 0.81 2.86 -7.30
N ILE A 98 0.12 2.61 -6.19
CA ILE A 98 -0.81 1.48 -6.03
C ILE A 98 -2.29 1.90 -5.95
N GLY A 99 -2.60 3.20 -5.91
CA GLY A 99 -3.97 3.67 -5.73
C GLY A 99 -4.11 5.19 -5.74
N CYS A 100 -5.18 5.67 -5.12
CA CYS A 100 -5.47 7.08 -4.85
C CYS A 100 -6.21 7.27 -3.52
N ILE A 101 -5.96 8.42 -2.88
CA ILE A 101 -6.73 8.92 -1.74
C ILE A 101 -8.03 9.54 -2.24
N GLU A 102 -9.10 9.38 -1.48
CA GLU A 102 -10.45 9.82 -1.81
C GLU A 102 -11.09 10.53 -0.62
N GLU A 103 -12.02 11.45 -0.90
CA GLU A 103 -12.71 12.20 0.15
C GLU A 103 -13.59 11.30 1.03
N GLN A 104 -14.25 10.30 0.44
CA GLN A 104 -15.10 9.38 1.18
C GLN A 104 -14.26 8.42 2.05
N PRO A 105 -14.50 8.35 3.36
CA PRO A 105 -13.79 7.45 4.26
C PRO A 105 -13.84 5.98 3.86
N GLY A 106 -12.89 5.21 4.38
CA GLY A 106 -12.79 3.76 4.18
C GLY A 106 -11.86 3.35 3.04
N LEU A 107 -11.59 2.05 2.95
CA LEU A 107 -10.63 1.46 2.03
C LEU A 107 -11.36 0.56 1.02
N ARG A 108 -11.08 0.78 -0.26
CA ARG A 108 -11.67 0.04 -1.39
C ARG A 108 -10.58 -0.71 -2.13
N LEU A 109 -10.80 -1.99 -2.38
CA LEU A 109 -9.93 -2.82 -3.19
C LEU A 109 -10.54 -3.00 -4.56
N ILE A 110 -9.78 -2.69 -5.61
CA ILE A 110 -10.17 -2.87 -7.00
C ILE A 110 -9.47 -4.12 -7.51
N GLY A 111 -10.29 -5.11 -7.90
CA GLY A 111 -9.84 -6.40 -8.39
C GLY A 111 -9.31 -6.35 -9.81
N PRO A 112 -8.81 -7.51 -10.31
CA PRO A 112 -8.24 -7.60 -11.64
C PRO A 112 -9.21 -7.23 -12.77
N ASP A 113 -10.50 -7.51 -12.57
CA ASP A 113 -11.63 -7.20 -13.44
C ASP A 113 -12.10 -5.74 -13.35
N GLY A 114 -11.51 -4.94 -12.45
CA GLY A 114 -11.91 -3.57 -12.17
C GLY A 114 -13.10 -3.46 -11.20
N ALA A 115 -13.63 -4.57 -10.69
CA ALA A 115 -14.72 -4.57 -9.73
C ALA A 115 -14.20 -4.36 -8.30
N ALA A 116 -15.06 -3.82 -7.43
CA ALA A 116 -14.75 -3.74 -6.01
C ALA A 116 -14.70 -5.14 -5.38
N MET A 117 -13.64 -5.42 -4.63
CA MET A 117 -13.49 -6.64 -3.85
C MET A 117 -13.91 -6.37 -2.41
N ALA A 118 -14.62 -7.32 -1.80
CA ALA A 118 -14.91 -7.26 -0.37
C ALA A 118 -13.59 -7.36 0.44
N PRO A 119 -13.39 -6.49 1.44
CA PRO A 119 -12.23 -6.58 2.32
C PRO A 119 -12.38 -7.82 3.20
N ARG A 120 -11.70 -8.90 2.82
CA ARG A 120 -11.70 -10.19 3.55
C ARG A 120 -10.38 -10.48 4.27
N TRP A 121 -9.40 -9.59 4.14
CA TRP A 121 -8.08 -9.71 4.73
C TRP A 121 -7.94 -8.70 5.86
N THR A 122 -7.61 -9.19 7.05
CA THR A 122 -7.37 -8.39 8.25
C THR A 122 -5.89 -8.38 8.54
N SER A 123 -5.34 -7.21 8.86
CA SER A 123 -3.97 -7.09 9.38
C SER A 123 -3.81 -7.81 10.71
N PHE A 124 -2.55 -8.02 11.08
CA PHE A 124 -2.19 -8.67 12.33
C PHE A 124 -2.70 -7.86 13.54
N ASP A 125 -3.23 -8.57 14.53
CA ASP A 125 -3.58 -8.02 15.85
C ASP A 125 -3.18 -9.07 16.90
N HIS A 126 -2.30 -8.67 17.83
CA HIS A 126 -1.79 -9.51 18.91
C HIS A 126 -2.89 -10.16 19.75
N PHE A 127 -4.07 -9.55 19.83
CA PHE A 127 -5.17 -9.98 20.68
C PHE A 127 -6.45 -10.27 19.89
N ALA A 128 -6.33 -10.54 18.58
CA ALA A 128 -7.46 -10.88 17.74
C ALA A 128 -8.25 -12.07 18.34
N ALA A 129 -9.56 -11.92 18.40
CA ALA A 129 -10.44 -13.04 18.77
C ALA A 129 -10.41 -14.10 17.66
N ALA A 130 -10.24 -15.36 18.06
CA ALA A 130 -10.24 -16.52 17.16
C ALA A 130 -11.62 -16.81 16.54
#